data_AF-A0A971R6W7-F1
#
_entry.id   AF-A0A971R6W7-F1
#
_cell.length_a   1.000
_cell.length_b   1.000
_cell.length_c   1.000
_cell.angle_alpha   90.00
_cell.angle_beta   90.00
_cell.angle_gamma   90.00
#
_symmetry.space_group_name_H-M   'P 1'
#
loop_
_entity.id
_entity.type
_entity.pdbx_description
1 polymer ?
#
loop_
_entity_poly.entity_id
_entity_poly.type
_entity_poly.pdbx_seq_one_letter_code
_entity_poly.pdbx_strand_id
1 'polypeptide(L)'
;MVRNLLVVMLLVALLVGCATAAKPTLLVAEPPDLAVDAQPTLLPSPTSTLIIATPKSGQDAMVANGDEAYPSPVDAELSGPYPGPEPTMDVTPLTAALAQTPAIPKVVVPTPSAGKATVTGRVYYRVDDDTREPLQYARVFLARRLRDAQGQPSFMVSLSKGSAPMTITDGEGAFAFGDVNVEGYALIIELGSQLVLAHDLLADRDVVFMAEADQTFDVGEILVAPR
;
A
#
# COMPACT_ATOMS: atom_id res chain seq x y z
N MET A 1 3.95 49.28 27.66
CA MET A 1 5.08 48.41 28.09
C MET A 1 4.68 47.23 28.97
N VAL A 2 3.49 47.21 29.61
CA VAL A 2 3.09 46.13 30.55
C VAL A 2 2.62 44.83 29.86
N ARG A 3 2.18 44.88 28.59
CA ARG A 3 1.69 43.68 27.85
C ARG A 3 2.78 42.68 27.46
N ASN A 4 4.02 43.13 27.26
CA ASN A 4 5.11 42.22 26.87
C ASN A 4 5.70 41.48 28.08
N LEU A 5 5.52 41.98 29.31
CA LEU A 5 6.00 41.32 30.52
C LEU A 5 5.18 40.08 30.88
N LEU A 6 3.86 40.10 30.58
CA LEU A 6 2.95 39.00 30.89
C LEU A 6 3.17 37.77 29.97
N VAL A 7 3.54 38.01 28.71
CA VAL A 7 3.80 36.93 27.73
C VAL A 7 5.11 36.19 28.05
N VAL A 8 6.13 36.90 28.53
CA VAL A 8 7.40 36.28 28.91
C VAL A 8 7.26 35.45 30.19
N MET A 9 6.44 35.88 31.17
CA MET A 9 6.20 35.07 32.36
C MET A 9 5.38 33.80 32.09
N LEU A 10 4.47 33.81 31.10
CA LEU A 10 3.73 32.61 30.73
C LEU A 10 4.64 31.58 30.01
N LEU A 11 5.66 32.04 29.28
CA LEU A 11 6.61 31.16 28.58
C LEU A 11 7.61 30.47 29.53
N VAL A 12 7.97 31.13 30.64
CA VAL A 12 8.92 30.57 31.63
C VAL A 12 8.25 29.54 32.55
N ALA A 13 6.94 29.63 32.77
CA ALA A 13 6.20 28.64 33.58
C ALA A 13 6.05 27.27 32.89
N LEU A 14 6.24 27.18 31.57
CA LEU A 14 6.14 25.94 30.79
C LEU A 14 7.43 25.11 30.76
N LEU A 15 8.54 25.62 31.31
CA LEU A 15 9.85 24.95 31.28
C LEU A 15 10.23 24.20 32.58
N VAL A 16 9.39 24.21 33.62
CA VAL A 16 9.69 23.55 34.92
C VAL A 16 8.82 22.31 35.16
N GLY A 17 8.59 21.53 34.10
CA GLY A 17 7.84 20.28 34.11
C GLY A 17 8.69 19.04 33.88
N CYS A 18 9.94 18.98 34.37
CA CYS A 18 10.71 17.74 34.42
C CYS A 18 10.15 16.82 35.51
N ALA A 19 9.07 16.11 35.20
CA ALA A 19 8.70 14.93 35.98
C ALA A 19 9.73 13.83 35.68
N THR A 20 10.58 13.56 36.67
CA THR A 20 11.42 12.36 36.75
C THR A 20 10.54 11.12 36.57
N ALA A 21 10.60 10.52 35.38
CA ALA A 21 10.01 9.22 35.12
C ALA A 21 10.68 8.19 36.04
N ALA A 22 9.89 7.66 36.97
CA ALA A 22 10.31 6.57 37.84
C ALA A 22 10.75 5.38 36.97
N LYS A 23 11.95 4.89 37.26
CA LYS A 23 12.56 3.72 36.64
C LYS A 23 11.60 2.53 36.86
N PRO A 24 11.10 1.85 35.81
CA PRO A 24 10.25 0.68 36.01
C PRO A 24 11.09 -0.40 36.67
N THR A 25 10.71 -0.77 37.89
CA THR A 25 11.25 -1.92 38.61
C THR A 25 10.86 -3.17 37.82
N LEU A 26 11.85 -3.74 37.14
CA LEU A 26 11.74 -5.01 36.44
C LEU A 26 11.70 -6.11 37.51
N LEU A 27 10.49 -6.55 37.88
CA LEU A 27 10.28 -7.78 38.64
C LEU A 27 10.60 -8.95 37.71
N VAL A 28 11.87 -9.32 37.66
CA VAL A 28 12.32 -10.61 37.13
C VAL A 28 11.87 -11.66 38.13
N ALA A 29 10.76 -12.32 37.83
CA ALA A 29 10.43 -13.58 38.47
C ALA A 29 11.40 -14.63 37.90
N GLU A 30 12.36 -15.03 38.72
CA GLU A 30 13.27 -16.15 38.46
C GLU A 30 12.43 -17.43 38.39
N PRO A 31 12.37 -18.13 37.23
CA PRO A 31 11.67 -19.40 37.15
C PRO A 31 12.48 -20.46 37.92
N PRO A 32 11.80 -21.37 38.65
CA PRO A 32 12.47 -22.46 39.35
C PRO A 32 13.19 -23.37 38.36
N ASP A 33 14.46 -23.63 38.66
CA ASP A 33 15.33 -24.62 38.03
C ASP A 33 14.67 -26.00 38.11
N LEU A 34 13.96 -26.38 37.04
CA LEU A 34 13.57 -27.76 36.79
C LEU A 34 14.53 -28.31 35.73
N ALA A 35 15.63 -28.87 36.22
CA ALA A 35 16.50 -29.75 35.47
C ALA A 35 15.67 -30.96 34.96
N VAL A 36 15.22 -30.87 33.71
CA VAL A 36 14.74 -32.03 32.96
C VAL A 36 15.81 -32.36 31.93
N ASP A 37 16.58 -33.38 32.29
CA ASP A 37 17.54 -34.08 31.45
C ASP A 37 16.75 -34.75 30.29
N ALA A 38 16.67 -34.06 29.16
CA ALA A 38 16.14 -34.60 27.92
C ALA A 38 17.27 -34.70 26.90
N GLN A 39 17.81 -35.91 26.77
CA GLN A 39 18.75 -36.27 25.71
C GLN A 39 18.17 -35.86 24.33
N PRO A 40 18.92 -35.13 23.49
CA PRO A 40 18.49 -34.86 22.14
C PRO A 40 18.57 -36.14 21.30
N THR A 41 17.41 -36.72 21.01
CA THR A 41 17.28 -37.73 19.96
C THR A 41 17.54 -37.05 18.61
N LEU A 42 18.76 -37.18 18.11
CA LEU A 42 19.18 -36.73 16.78
C LEU A 42 18.38 -37.51 15.73
N LEU A 43 17.27 -36.94 15.27
CA LEU A 43 16.58 -37.42 14.08
C LEU A 43 17.43 -37.04 12.85
N PRO A 44 17.69 -37.99 11.93
CA PRO A 44 18.45 -37.70 10.72
C PRO A 44 17.68 -36.70 9.84
N SER A 45 18.34 -35.58 9.51
CA SER A 45 17.83 -34.61 8.53
C SER A 45 17.56 -35.30 7.20
N PRO A 46 16.38 -35.13 6.59
CA PRO A 46 16.17 -35.56 5.21
C PRO A 46 17.00 -34.65 4.30
N THR A 47 18.10 -35.19 3.78
CA THR A 47 18.88 -34.59 2.70
C THR A 47 17.96 -34.39 1.49
N SER A 48 17.46 -33.16 1.34
CA SER A 48 16.75 -32.76 0.13
C SER A 48 17.78 -32.55 -0.98
N THR A 49 18.00 -33.60 -1.77
CA THR A 49 18.77 -33.53 -3.01
C THR A 49 18.07 -32.59 -3.97
N LEU A 50 18.55 -31.36 -4.08
CA LEU A 50 18.09 -30.39 -5.07
C LEU A 50 18.58 -30.85 -6.45
N ILE A 51 17.70 -31.50 -7.23
CA ILE A 51 17.96 -31.80 -8.64
C ILE A 51 17.78 -30.49 -9.41
N ILE A 52 18.89 -29.78 -9.64
CA ILE A 52 18.93 -28.65 -10.56
C ILE A 52 18.84 -29.23 -11.97
N ALA A 53 17.63 -29.25 -12.54
CA ALA A 53 17.46 -29.49 -13.96
C ALA A 53 18.04 -28.29 -14.72
N THR A 54 19.22 -28.48 -15.31
CA THR A 54 19.86 -27.52 -16.20
C THR A 54 18.91 -27.20 -17.35
N PRO A 55 18.37 -25.97 -17.49
CA PRO A 55 17.61 -25.61 -18.66
C PRO A 55 18.56 -25.62 -19.87
N LYS A 56 18.26 -26.51 -20.80
CA LYS A 56 18.91 -26.60 -22.11
C LYS A 56 18.77 -25.23 -22.79
N SER A 57 19.87 -24.50 -22.89
CA SER A 57 20.01 -23.27 -23.65
C SER A 57 19.72 -23.56 -25.13
N GLY A 58 18.45 -23.42 -25.51
CA GLY A 58 18.01 -23.35 -26.90
C GLY A 58 18.34 -21.97 -27.43
N GLN A 59 19.58 -21.82 -27.89
CA GLN A 59 20.08 -20.65 -28.60
C GLN A 59 19.61 -20.77 -30.05
N ASP A 60 18.31 -20.59 -30.27
CA ASP A 60 17.77 -20.46 -31.63
C ASP A 60 17.99 -19.03 -32.13
N ALA A 61 18.58 -18.97 -33.31
CA ALA A 61 19.11 -17.79 -33.95
C ALA A 61 18.03 -16.72 -34.16
N MET A 62 18.33 -15.48 -33.75
CA MET A 62 17.63 -14.31 -34.25
C MET A 62 17.95 -14.16 -35.74
N VAL A 63 17.03 -14.60 -36.58
CA VAL A 63 16.98 -14.24 -38.00
C VAL A 63 16.47 -12.81 -38.07
N ALA A 64 17.36 -11.90 -38.47
CA ALA A 64 17.03 -10.53 -38.84
C ALA A 64 16.21 -10.54 -40.15
N ASN A 65 14.89 -10.59 -40.03
CA ASN A 65 13.97 -10.09 -41.06
C ASN A 65 13.70 -8.63 -40.67
N GLY A 66 14.09 -7.62 -41.42
CA GLY A 66 13.81 -7.41 -42.83
C GLY A 66 13.06 -6.07 -42.86
N ASP A 67 13.66 -5.07 -43.50
CA ASP A 67 13.16 -3.71 -43.63
C ASP A 67 11.77 -3.67 -44.30
N GLU A 68 10.69 -3.83 -43.54
CA GLU A 68 9.35 -3.49 -44.03
C GLU A 68 9.10 -2.01 -43.77
N ALA A 69 9.40 -1.21 -44.80
CA ALA A 69 9.02 0.17 -44.90
C ALA A 69 7.51 0.30 -44.68
N TYR A 70 7.11 1.06 -43.66
CA TYR A 70 5.71 1.42 -43.43
C TYR A 70 5.13 2.06 -44.70
N PRO A 71 4.04 1.53 -45.27
CA PRO A 71 3.38 2.17 -46.40
C PRO A 71 2.83 3.52 -45.97
N SER A 72 3.16 4.57 -46.73
CA SER A 72 2.57 5.89 -46.55
C SER A 72 1.04 5.81 -46.65
N PRO A 73 0.30 6.55 -45.80
CA PRO A 73 -1.15 6.64 -45.92
C PRO A 73 -1.50 7.13 -47.34
N VAL A 74 -2.32 6.35 -48.03
CA VAL A 74 -2.78 6.71 -49.37
C VAL A 74 -3.79 7.84 -49.21
N ASP A 75 -3.49 9.01 -49.77
CA ASP A 75 -4.39 10.16 -49.82
C ASP A 75 -5.65 9.78 -50.61
N ALA A 76 -6.71 9.42 -49.88
CA ALA A 76 -8.01 9.15 -50.47
C ALA A 76 -8.67 10.49 -50.84
N GLU A 77 -8.50 10.92 -52.08
CA GLU A 77 -9.24 12.04 -52.66
C GLU A 77 -10.74 11.69 -52.75
N LEU A 78 -11.52 12.11 -51.75
CA LEU A 78 -12.98 12.09 -51.78
C LEU A 78 -13.51 13.25 -52.64
N SER A 79 -13.48 13.07 -53.96
CA SER A 79 -14.13 13.98 -54.91
C SER A 79 -15.40 13.35 -55.47
N GLY A 80 -16.53 13.60 -54.81
CA GLY A 80 -17.87 13.26 -55.31
C GLY A 80 -18.94 14.19 -54.72
N PRO A 81 -19.90 14.70 -55.51
CA PRO A 81 -21.00 15.51 -55.01
C PRO A 81 -21.92 14.61 -54.18
N TYR A 82 -21.95 14.85 -52.86
CA TYR A 82 -22.77 14.11 -51.92
C TYR A 82 -24.24 14.53 -52.06
N PRO A 83 -25.15 13.70 -52.61
CA PRO A 83 -26.56 14.01 -52.67
C PRO A 83 -27.22 13.47 -51.40
N GLY A 84 -27.36 14.32 -50.38
CA GLY A 84 -28.13 14.00 -49.19
C GLY A 84 -29.59 14.42 -49.35
N PRO A 85 -30.60 13.53 -49.19
CA PRO A 85 -31.97 13.96 -48.94
C PRO A 85 -32.02 14.70 -47.60
N GLU A 86 -32.69 15.86 -47.55
CA GLU A 86 -32.93 16.58 -46.29
C GLU A 86 -33.73 15.67 -45.33
N PRO A 87 -33.13 15.22 -44.21
CA PRO A 87 -33.85 14.40 -43.26
C PRO A 87 -34.80 15.27 -42.45
N THR A 88 -36.10 15.07 -42.65
CA THR A 88 -37.14 15.63 -41.78
C THR A 88 -36.94 15.08 -40.36
N MET A 89 -36.45 15.91 -39.44
CA MET A 89 -36.26 15.52 -38.05
C MET A 89 -37.61 15.50 -37.33
N ASP A 90 -38.15 14.29 -37.17
CA ASP A 90 -39.28 14.02 -36.28
C ASP A 90 -38.77 14.14 -34.84
N VAL A 91 -38.99 15.32 -34.23
CA VAL A 91 -38.60 15.65 -32.86
C VAL A 91 -39.50 14.87 -31.90
N THR A 92 -39.15 13.61 -31.68
CA THR A 92 -39.68 12.83 -30.56
C THR A 92 -39.16 13.49 -29.27
N PRO A 93 -40.02 13.90 -28.32
CA PRO A 93 -39.56 14.46 -27.06
C PRO A 93 -38.68 13.43 -26.37
N LEU A 94 -37.39 13.77 -26.26
CA LEU A 94 -36.40 12.97 -25.57
C LEU A 94 -36.74 13.04 -24.08
N THR A 95 -37.59 12.14 -23.62
CA THR A 95 -37.84 11.91 -22.20
C THR A 95 -36.49 11.59 -21.59
N ALA A 96 -35.90 12.59 -20.92
CA ALA A 96 -34.58 12.49 -20.34
C ALA A 96 -34.57 11.35 -19.33
N ALA A 97 -34.03 10.21 -19.74
CA ALA A 97 -33.64 9.15 -18.81
C ALA A 97 -32.64 9.79 -17.86
N LEU A 98 -33.05 10.04 -16.62
CA LEU A 98 -32.20 10.58 -15.57
C LEU A 98 -30.92 9.74 -15.55
N ALA A 99 -29.80 10.37 -15.90
CA ALA A 99 -28.50 9.71 -15.92
C ALA A 99 -28.26 9.12 -14.53
N GLN A 100 -28.30 7.80 -14.43
CA GLN A 100 -27.97 7.11 -13.19
C GLN A 100 -26.47 7.30 -13.00
N THR A 101 -26.08 8.14 -12.04
CA THR A 101 -24.69 8.25 -11.65
C THR A 101 -24.23 6.86 -11.22
N PRO A 102 -23.17 6.30 -11.85
CA PRO A 102 -22.69 4.98 -11.48
C PRO A 102 -22.35 4.97 -10.00
N ALA A 103 -22.86 3.98 -9.27
CA ALA A 103 -22.58 3.81 -7.86
C ALA A 103 -21.08 3.57 -7.68
N ILE A 104 -20.42 4.41 -6.89
CA ILE A 104 -19.01 4.27 -6.56
C ILE A 104 -18.87 2.98 -5.73
N PRO A 105 -18.01 2.02 -6.14
CA PRO A 105 -17.79 0.81 -5.36
C PRO A 105 -17.23 1.20 -4.00
N LYS A 106 -17.86 0.73 -2.92
CA LYS A 106 -17.43 0.99 -1.54
C LYS A 106 -16.60 -0.19 -1.04
N VAL A 107 -15.45 0.07 -0.42
CA VAL A 107 -14.67 -0.99 0.23
C VAL A 107 -15.48 -1.62 1.36
N VAL A 108 -15.60 -2.95 1.32
CA VAL A 108 -16.16 -3.76 2.42
C VAL A 108 -15.01 -4.21 3.31
N VAL A 109 -15.07 -3.89 4.60
CA VAL A 109 -14.05 -4.32 5.56
C VAL A 109 -14.31 -5.79 5.94
N PRO A 110 -13.40 -6.72 5.62
CA PRO A 110 -13.56 -8.12 5.98
C PRO A 110 -13.30 -8.36 7.47
N THR A 111 -14.11 -9.22 8.09
CA THR A 111 -13.81 -9.73 9.42
C THR A 111 -12.59 -10.66 9.35
N PRO A 112 -11.58 -10.51 10.21
CA PRO A 112 -10.39 -11.35 10.17
C PRO A 112 -10.72 -12.80 10.56
N SER A 113 -10.14 -13.75 9.82
CA SER A 113 -10.17 -15.17 10.19
C SER A 113 -9.25 -15.46 11.39
N ALA A 114 -9.49 -16.59 12.07
CA ALA A 114 -8.71 -17.01 13.22
C ALA A 114 -7.19 -17.03 12.93
N GLY A 115 -6.40 -16.31 13.73
CA GLY A 115 -4.95 -16.20 13.60
C GLY A 115 -4.48 -15.30 12.44
N LYS A 116 -5.39 -14.54 11.83
CA LYS A 116 -5.09 -13.53 10.80
C LYS A 116 -5.45 -12.13 11.30
N ALA A 117 -5.00 -11.11 10.58
CA ALA A 117 -5.43 -9.73 10.81
C ALA A 117 -6.18 -9.17 9.60
N THR A 118 -6.93 -8.10 9.82
CA THR A 118 -7.46 -7.23 8.78
C THR A 118 -6.76 -5.89 8.89
N VAL A 119 -6.40 -5.27 7.77
CA VAL A 119 -5.79 -3.93 7.75
C VAL A 119 -6.65 -2.99 6.92
N THR A 120 -6.98 -1.82 7.45
CA THR A 120 -7.77 -0.80 6.75
C THR A 120 -7.08 0.55 6.78
N GLY A 121 -7.49 1.46 5.89
CA GLY A 121 -7.08 2.85 5.96
C GLY A 121 -7.65 3.65 4.81
N ARG A 122 -7.26 4.93 4.75
CA ARG A 122 -7.59 5.85 3.67
C ARG A 122 -6.33 6.55 3.18
N VAL A 123 -6.15 6.63 1.86
CA VAL A 123 -5.01 7.33 1.26
C VAL A 123 -5.50 8.58 0.55
N TYR A 124 -4.84 9.69 0.86
CA TYR A 124 -5.06 10.99 0.25
C TYR A 124 -3.78 11.47 -0.42
N TYR A 125 -3.94 12.13 -1.56
CA TYR A 125 -2.89 12.84 -2.26
C TYR A 125 -2.96 14.33 -1.90
N ARG A 126 -1.82 14.92 -1.54
CA ARG A 126 -1.71 16.36 -1.30
C ARG A 126 -1.56 17.08 -2.63
N VAL A 127 -2.55 17.91 -2.97
CA VAL A 127 -2.51 18.77 -4.17
C VAL A 127 -1.80 20.07 -3.85
N ASP A 128 -2.19 20.70 -2.74
CA ASP A 128 -1.61 21.93 -2.18
C ASP A 128 -1.54 21.81 -0.64
N ASP A 129 -0.96 22.79 0.05
CA ASP A 129 -0.73 22.73 1.51
C ASP A 129 -2.01 22.45 2.32
N ASP A 130 -3.17 22.95 1.87
CA ASP A 130 -4.46 22.75 2.55
C ASP A 130 -5.44 21.82 1.80
N THR A 131 -5.10 21.41 0.57
CA THR A 131 -6.01 20.63 -0.29
C THR A 131 -5.54 19.20 -0.42
N ARG A 132 -6.40 18.27 -0.01
CA ARG A 132 -6.18 16.83 -0.15
C ARG A 132 -7.29 16.21 -1.00
N GLU A 133 -6.88 15.35 -1.94
CA GLU A 133 -7.79 14.58 -2.78
C GLU A 133 -7.67 13.09 -2.43
N PRO A 134 -8.77 12.32 -2.39
CA PRO A 134 -8.68 10.88 -2.18
C PRO A 134 -7.91 10.22 -3.32
N LEU A 135 -6.98 9.34 -3.00
CA LEU A 135 -6.21 8.62 -4.00
C LEU A 135 -7.03 7.41 -4.48
N GLN A 136 -7.81 7.62 -5.53
CA GLN A 136 -8.77 6.62 -6.04
C GLN A 136 -8.10 5.61 -6.98
N TYR A 137 -8.58 4.36 -6.95
CA TYR A 137 -8.17 3.29 -7.86
C TYR A 137 -6.66 3.00 -7.87
N ALA A 138 -5.96 3.37 -6.81
CA ALA A 138 -4.53 3.10 -6.64
C ALA A 138 -4.33 1.71 -6.07
N ARG A 139 -3.26 1.05 -6.53
CA ARG A 139 -2.86 -0.24 -5.96
C ARG A 139 -2.03 0.00 -4.72
N VAL A 140 -2.42 -0.66 -3.65
CA VAL A 140 -1.75 -0.60 -2.35
C VAL A 140 -1.26 -1.99 -2.02
N PHE A 141 -0.01 -2.09 -1.58
CA PHE A 141 0.68 -3.33 -1.26
C PHE A 141 1.15 -3.33 0.20
N LEU A 142 1.15 -4.50 0.80
CA LEU A 142 1.81 -4.73 2.09
C LEU A 142 3.17 -5.37 1.88
N ALA A 143 4.23 -4.59 2.08
CA ALA A 143 5.59 -5.08 2.06
C ALA A 143 5.97 -5.65 3.42
N ARG A 144 6.52 -6.86 3.45
CA ARG A 144 6.91 -7.51 4.71
C ARG A 144 8.17 -6.87 5.26
N ARG A 145 8.15 -6.48 6.53
CA ARG A 145 9.32 -5.98 7.25
C ARG A 145 10.26 -7.14 7.55
N LEU A 146 11.53 -6.99 7.18
CA LEU A 146 12.54 -8.00 7.45
C LEU A 146 12.94 -8.00 8.92
N ARG A 147 13.43 -9.13 9.40
CA ARG A 147 14.01 -9.26 10.74
C ARG A 147 15.52 -9.33 10.62
N ASP A 148 16.23 -8.80 11.61
CA ASP A 148 17.68 -8.95 11.71
C ASP A 148 18.07 -10.36 12.19
N ALA A 149 19.37 -10.59 12.37
CA ALA A 149 19.91 -11.88 12.83
C ALA A 149 19.45 -12.23 14.26
N GLN A 150 19.00 -11.26 15.04
CA GLN A 150 18.49 -11.40 16.40
C GLN A 150 16.95 -11.55 16.42
N GLY A 151 16.31 -11.58 15.25
CA GLY A 151 14.86 -11.70 15.12
C GLY A 151 14.08 -10.42 15.37
N GLN A 152 14.77 -9.27 15.54
CA GLN A 152 14.17 -7.97 15.78
C GLN A 152 13.74 -7.31 14.45
N PRO A 153 12.71 -6.46 14.45
CA PRO A 153 12.24 -5.79 13.23
C PRO A 153 13.29 -4.81 12.65
N SER A 154 13.79 -5.10 11.44
CA SER A 154 14.74 -4.25 10.69
C SER A 154 14.06 -3.07 9.99
N PHE A 155 14.80 -2.04 9.60
CA PHE A 155 14.32 -0.95 8.74
C PHE A 155 14.10 -1.38 7.28
N MET A 156 14.57 -2.57 6.90
CA MET A 156 14.43 -3.08 5.54
C MET A 156 13.06 -3.74 5.33
N VAL A 157 12.48 -3.52 4.16
CA VAL A 157 11.22 -4.15 3.73
C VAL A 157 11.44 -4.94 2.45
N SER A 158 10.73 -6.04 2.32
CA SER A 158 10.77 -6.90 1.13
C SER A 158 9.41 -6.87 0.46
N LEU A 159 9.39 -6.47 -0.81
CA LEU A 159 8.20 -6.49 -1.65
C LEU A 159 8.43 -7.37 -2.88
N SER A 160 7.51 -8.29 -3.12
CA SER A 160 7.41 -9.05 -4.36
C SER A 160 6.00 -8.84 -4.92
N LYS A 161 5.88 -8.14 -6.05
CA LYS A 161 4.58 -7.76 -6.64
C LYS A 161 3.65 -8.94 -6.87
N GLY A 162 4.20 -10.13 -7.16
CA GLY A 162 3.42 -11.33 -7.45
C GLY A 162 2.94 -12.10 -6.22
N SER A 163 3.45 -11.80 -5.02
CA SER A 163 3.15 -12.58 -3.81
C SER A 163 2.74 -11.72 -2.60
N ALA A 164 2.99 -10.41 -2.66
CA ALA A 164 2.58 -9.50 -1.59
C ALA A 164 1.06 -9.31 -1.60
N PRO A 165 0.41 -9.21 -0.42
CA PRO A 165 -0.98 -8.80 -0.34
C PRO A 165 -1.17 -7.46 -1.06
N MET A 166 -2.18 -7.40 -1.93
CA MET A 166 -2.50 -6.23 -2.75
C MET A 166 -4.00 -5.96 -2.70
N THR A 167 -4.35 -4.68 -2.66
CA THR A 167 -5.73 -4.20 -2.75
C THR A 167 -5.77 -2.93 -3.62
N ILE A 168 -6.97 -2.48 -3.97
CA ILE A 168 -7.20 -1.27 -4.76
C ILE A 168 -8.05 -0.31 -3.92
N THR A 169 -7.70 0.96 -3.90
CA THR A 169 -8.49 1.98 -3.21
C THR A 169 -9.80 2.28 -3.93
N ASP A 170 -10.85 2.59 -3.18
CA ASP A 170 -12.12 3.05 -3.74
C ASP A 170 -12.14 4.55 -4.09
N GLY A 171 -13.31 5.06 -4.47
CA GLY A 171 -13.51 6.48 -4.81
C GLY A 171 -13.32 7.45 -3.64
N GLU A 172 -13.28 6.96 -2.40
CA GLU A 172 -12.93 7.77 -1.21
C GLU A 172 -11.47 7.58 -0.78
N GLY A 173 -10.67 6.83 -1.56
CA GLY A 173 -9.30 6.48 -1.21
C GLY A 173 -9.21 5.41 -0.11
N ALA A 174 -10.32 4.79 0.28
CA ALA A 174 -10.32 3.76 1.31
C ALA A 174 -9.80 2.44 0.75
N PHE A 175 -9.13 1.66 1.59
CA PHE A 175 -8.64 0.33 1.26
C PHE A 175 -8.83 -0.64 2.43
N ALA A 176 -8.91 -1.94 2.11
CA ALA A 176 -8.91 -3.00 3.09
C ALA A 176 -8.13 -4.22 2.58
N PHE A 177 -7.35 -4.82 3.47
CA PHE A 177 -6.71 -6.13 3.32
C PHE A 177 -7.36 -7.09 4.31
N GLY A 178 -7.88 -8.21 3.82
CA GLY A 178 -8.38 -9.29 4.67
C GLY A 178 -7.35 -10.39 4.86
N ASP A 179 -7.47 -11.10 5.97
CA ASP A 179 -6.74 -12.34 6.27
C ASP A 179 -5.22 -12.27 6.09
N VAL A 180 -4.61 -11.14 6.47
CA VAL A 180 -3.15 -10.97 6.42
C VAL A 180 -2.46 -11.74 7.56
N ASN A 181 -1.22 -12.17 7.34
CA ASN A 181 -0.46 -12.88 8.36
C ASN A 181 -0.05 -11.93 9.51
N VAL A 182 0.20 -12.49 10.68
CA VAL A 182 0.63 -11.76 11.89
C VAL A 182 2.12 -11.45 11.79
N GLU A 183 2.47 -10.37 11.10
CA GLU A 183 3.84 -9.93 10.85
C GLU A 183 3.95 -8.39 10.84
N GLY A 184 5.18 -7.88 10.75
CA GLY A 184 5.43 -6.46 10.54
C GLY A 184 5.31 -6.11 9.06
N TYR A 185 4.59 -5.03 8.75
CA TYR A 185 4.38 -4.55 7.38
C TYR A 185 4.72 -3.07 7.24
N ALA A 186 5.06 -2.70 6.00
CA ALA A 186 5.08 -1.33 5.54
C ALA A 186 4.12 -1.18 4.35
N LEU A 187 3.44 -0.04 4.28
CA LEU A 187 2.50 0.23 3.21
C LEU A 187 3.23 0.81 1.99
N ILE A 188 3.04 0.22 0.82
CA ILE A 188 3.61 0.70 -0.45
C ILE A 188 2.47 1.02 -1.42
N ILE A 189 2.54 2.18 -2.06
CA ILE A 189 1.54 2.65 -3.01
C ILE A 189 2.17 2.65 -4.41
N GLU A 190 1.46 2.11 -5.39
CA GLU A 190 1.87 2.17 -6.81
C GLU A 190 1.28 3.43 -7.47
N LEU A 191 2.16 4.35 -7.88
CA LEU A 191 1.82 5.59 -8.58
C LEU A 191 2.40 5.52 -10.00
N GLY A 192 1.54 5.23 -10.98
CA GLY A 192 1.97 4.99 -12.35
C GLY A 192 2.88 3.77 -12.45
N SER A 193 4.16 3.98 -12.77
CA SER A 193 5.18 2.92 -12.85
C SER A 193 6.05 2.81 -11.60
N GLN A 194 5.87 3.71 -10.64
CA GLN A 194 6.68 3.81 -9.44
C GLN A 194 6.01 3.14 -8.25
N LEU A 195 6.82 2.52 -7.39
CA LEU A 195 6.42 2.05 -6.08
C LEU A 195 6.99 2.98 -5.03
N VAL A 196 6.12 3.58 -4.23
CA VAL A 196 6.50 4.57 -3.22
C VAL A 196 6.13 4.04 -1.85
N LEU A 197 7.07 4.10 -0.91
CA LEU A 197 6.80 3.83 0.50
C LEU A 197 5.84 4.91 1.00
N ALA A 198 4.69 4.50 1.55
CA ALA A 198 3.72 5.45 2.07
C ALA A 198 4.34 6.19 3.27
N HIS A 199 4.45 7.49 3.11
CA HIS A 199 4.94 8.41 4.12
C HIS A 199 3.79 9.32 4.51
N ASP A 200 3.37 9.26 5.77
CA ASP A 200 2.29 10.08 6.29
C ASP A 200 2.82 11.47 6.62
N LEU A 201 2.44 12.46 5.81
CA LEU A 201 2.86 13.85 5.98
C LEU A 201 2.30 14.52 7.23
N LEU A 202 1.21 13.99 7.82
CA LEU A 202 0.64 14.55 9.06
C LEU A 202 1.48 14.14 10.28
N ALA A 203 1.95 12.90 10.29
CA ALA A 203 2.75 12.34 11.37
C ALA A 203 4.28 12.38 11.12
N ASP A 204 4.70 12.85 9.94
CA ASP A 204 6.11 12.92 9.48
C ASP A 204 6.85 11.58 9.65
N ARG A 205 6.19 10.49 9.23
CA ARG A 205 6.75 9.13 9.38
C ARG A 205 6.28 8.19 8.29
N ASP A 206 7.10 7.18 8.03
CA ASP A 206 6.72 6.07 7.18
C ASP A 206 5.63 5.22 7.85
N VAL A 207 4.70 4.73 7.04
CA VAL A 207 3.58 3.93 7.50
C VAL A 207 4.04 2.48 7.68
N VAL A 208 4.50 2.19 8.90
CA VAL A 208 4.98 0.87 9.33
C VAL A 208 4.19 0.43 10.55
N PHE A 209 3.71 -0.82 10.57
CA PHE A 209 2.90 -1.34 11.67
C PHE A 209 3.12 -2.85 11.86
N MET A 210 2.59 -3.38 12.97
CA MET A 210 2.58 -4.81 13.28
C MET A 210 1.14 -5.30 13.23
N ALA A 211 0.87 -6.31 12.41
CA ALA A 211 -0.44 -6.97 12.38
C ALA A 211 -0.54 -7.96 13.54
N GLU A 212 -1.64 -7.91 14.30
CA GLU A 212 -1.92 -8.80 15.43
C GLU A 212 -3.04 -9.80 15.07
N ALA A 213 -2.98 -10.99 15.64
CA ALA A 213 -3.98 -12.03 15.40
C ALA A 213 -5.38 -11.56 15.85
N ASP A 214 -6.40 -11.90 15.04
CA ASP A 214 -7.82 -11.69 15.32
C ASP A 214 -8.21 -10.21 15.49
N GLN A 215 -7.38 -9.30 14.97
CA GLN A 215 -7.58 -7.86 15.07
C GLN A 215 -7.75 -7.20 13.70
N THR A 216 -8.53 -6.11 13.71
CA THR A 216 -8.58 -5.13 12.62
C THR A 216 -7.69 -3.96 13.00
N PHE A 217 -6.60 -3.78 12.26
CA PHE A 217 -5.70 -2.65 12.40
C PHE A 217 -6.11 -1.53 11.44
N ASP A 218 -6.55 -0.40 11.99
CA ASP A 218 -6.81 0.80 11.20
C ASP A 218 -5.57 1.68 11.15
N VAL A 219 -5.03 1.86 9.95
CA VAL A 219 -3.88 2.73 9.68
C VAL A 219 -4.29 4.21 9.73
N GLY A 220 -5.59 4.51 9.65
CA GLY A 220 -6.12 5.87 9.64
C GLY A 220 -6.02 6.54 8.26
N GLU A 221 -5.90 7.86 8.27
CA GLU A 221 -5.75 8.68 7.06
C GLU A 221 -4.27 8.93 6.77
N ILE A 222 -3.84 8.61 5.56
CA ILE A 222 -2.45 8.74 5.12
C ILE A 222 -2.41 9.81 4.05
N LEU A 223 -1.69 10.91 4.29
CA LEU A 223 -1.49 11.95 3.30
C LEU A 223 -0.13 11.75 2.61
N VAL A 224 -0.13 11.50 1.30
CA VAL A 224 1.08 11.35 0.48
C VAL A 224 1.25 12.52 -0.47
N ALA A 225 2.50 12.83 -0.83
CA ALA A 225 2.85 13.81 -1.86
C ALA A 225 3.65 13.12 -2.99
N PRO A 226 3.55 13.63 -4.23
CA PRO A 226 4.51 13.25 -5.27
C PRO A 226 5.90 13.69 -4.82
N ARG A 227 6.88 12.79 -4.91
CA ARG A 227 8.29 13.17 -4.74
C ARG A 227 8.90 13.58 -6.07
#